data_AF-A0A3R7R873-F1
#
_entry.id   AF-A0A3R7R873-F1
#
_cell.length_a   1.000
_cell.length_b   1.000
_cell.length_c   1.000
_cell.angle_alpha   90.00
_cell.angle_beta   90.00
_cell.angle_gamma   90.00
#
_symmetry.space_group_name_H-M   'P 1'
#
loop_
_entity.id
_entity.type
_entity.pdbx_description
1 polymer ?
#
loop_
_entity_poly.entity_id
_entity_poly.type
_entity_poly.pdbx_seq_one_letter_code
_entity_poly.pdbx_strand_id
1 'polypeptide(L)'
;MMADKLKETQVDMDPKPQDSPPRTKWMWRIFLLNLLLVGSHLGEFWPFSIFPMFSKAGQPWSRAMVVEVPLSDSYSDPSAMLWEPLDINIHELKAISLDERGIDKIDFSNYVGKTERWTPEVVSGISKMIPDRPEQGMAWLVLKVVGRMDKGTVSVQGQPMVAVTADTVVLSPNLYPMEDNP
;
A
#
# COMPACT_ATOMS: atom_id res chain seq x y z
N MET A 1 40.77 -80.95 -29.26
CA MET A 1 40.13 -80.96 -27.92
C MET A 1 40.65 -79.75 -27.16
N MET A 2 39.88 -78.67 -27.14
CA MET A 2 40.16 -77.47 -26.36
C MET A 2 39.12 -77.41 -25.22
N ALA A 3 39.57 -77.69 -24.01
CA ALA A 3 39.05 -77.09 -22.79
C ALA A 3 39.71 -75.70 -22.68
N ASP A 4 39.13 -74.64 -22.14
CA ASP A 4 38.10 -74.56 -21.13
C ASP A 4 37.43 -73.18 -21.24
N LYS A 5 36.11 -73.13 -21.05
CA LYS A 5 35.31 -71.91 -21.07
C LYS A 5 35.10 -71.45 -19.63
N LEU A 6 35.75 -70.37 -19.21
CA LEU A 6 35.25 -69.53 -18.11
C LEU A 6 35.49 -68.06 -18.47
N LYS A 7 34.47 -67.45 -19.09
CA LYS A 7 34.35 -66.00 -19.20
C LYS A 7 33.57 -65.56 -17.97
N GLU A 8 34.28 -65.08 -16.94
CA GLU A 8 33.65 -64.36 -15.84
C GLU A 8 32.90 -63.16 -16.42
N THR A 9 31.57 -63.22 -16.34
CA THR A 9 30.71 -62.08 -16.64
C THR A 9 30.76 -61.19 -15.42
N GLN A 10 31.62 -60.16 -15.46
CA GLN A 10 31.60 -59.10 -14.46
C GLN A 10 30.26 -58.35 -14.61
N VAL A 11 29.31 -58.66 -13.75
CA VAL A 11 28.06 -57.90 -13.61
C VAL A 11 28.41 -56.61 -12.90
N ASP A 12 28.48 -55.52 -13.66
CA ASP A 12 28.69 -54.16 -13.16
C ASP A 12 27.48 -53.78 -12.29
N MET A 13 27.66 -53.80 -10.97
CA MET A 13 26.63 -53.46 -9.99
C MET A 13 26.49 -51.94 -9.86
N ASP A 14 25.25 -51.50 -10.04
CA ASP A 14 24.62 -50.23 -9.65
C ASP A 14 25.32 -48.90 -10.02
N PRO A 15 24.63 -47.97 -10.71
CA PRO A 15 25.12 -46.60 -10.82
C PRO A 15 25.13 -45.98 -9.42
N LYS A 16 26.30 -45.48 -8.99
CA LYS A 16 26.45 -44.68 -7.77
C LYS A 16 25.34 -43.61 -7.69
N PRO A 17 24.73 -43.38 -6.51
CA PRO A 17 23.78 -42.29 -6.35
C PRO A 17 24.48 -40.99 -6.73
N GLN A 18 23.92 -40.31 -7.73
CA GLN A 18 24.41 -39.02 -8.19
C GLN A 18 24.26 -38.03 -7.03
N ASP A 19 25.37 -37.71 -6.37
CA ASP A 19 25.42 -36.72 -5.28
C ASP A 19 24.81 -35.41 -5.79
N SER A 20 23.59 -35.13 -5.35
CA SER A 20 22.98 -33.84 -5.60
C SER A 20 23.87 -32.77 -4.94
N PRO A 21 24.22 -31.68 -5.65
CA PRO A 21 25.13 -30.69 -5.11
C PRO A 21 24.58 -30.18 -3.76
N PRO A 22 25.44 -29.94 -2.76
CA PRO A 22 24.98 -29.64 -1.41
C PRO A 22 24.09 -28.40 -1.45
N ARG A 23 22.80 -28.60 -1.16
CA ARG A 23 21.74 -27.56 -1.18
C ARG A 23 22.15 -26.30 -0.42
N THR A 24 23.03 -26.43 0.56
CA THR A 24 23.66 -25.36 1.33
C THR A 24 24.41 -24.32 0.49
N LYS A 25 25.13 -24.71 -0.58
CA LYS A 25 25.84 -23.73 -1.44
C LYS A 25 24.87 -22.80 -2.17
N TRP A 26 23.74 -23.32 -2.61
CA TRP A 26 22.69 -22.54 -3.27
C TRP A 26 21.96 -21.63 -2.30
N MET A 27 21.64 -22.13 -1.10
CA MET A 27 21.05 -21.33 -0.03
C MET A 27 21.93 -20.14 0.35
N TRP A 28 23.23 -20.35 0.49
CA TRP A 28 24.18 -19.25 0.77
C TRP A 28 24.23 -18.20 -0.33
N ARG A 29 24.18 -18.62 -1.61
CA ARG A 29 24.13 -17.69 -2.74
C ARG A 29 22.85 -16.86 -2.74
N ILE A 30 21.70 -17.50 -2.49
CA ILE A 30 20.41 -16.81 -2.40
C ILE A 30 20.40 -15.85 -1.20
N PHE A 31 20.96 -16.25 -0.07
CA PHE A 31 21.08 -15.40 1.11
C PHE A 31 21.95 -14.17 0.84
N LEU A 32 23.14 -14.35 0.25
CA LEU A 32 24.03 -13.25 -0.08
C LEU A 32 23.42 -12.30 -1.12
N LEU A 33 22.74 -12.84 -2.12
CA LEU A 33 22.01 -12.05 -3.11
C LEU A 33 20.90 -11.21 -2.44
N ASN A 34 20.11 -11.83 -1.55
CA ASN A 34 19.10 -11.11 -0.78
C ASN A 34 19.72 -10.04 0.12
N LEU A 35 20.81 -10.34 0.83
CA LEU A 35 21.49 -9.37 1.69
C LEU A 35 21.99 -8.16 0.90
N LEU A 36 22.58 -8.39 -0.29
CA LEU A 36 23.07 -7.33 -1.16
C LEU A 36 21.93 -6.50 -1.76
N LEU A 37 20.83 -7.15 -2.17
CA LEU A 37 19.63 -6.47 -2.67
C LEU A 37 18.96 -5.65 -1.56
N VAL A 38 18.72 -6.24 -0.40
CA VAL A 38 18.12 -5.58 0.77
C VAL A 38 19.00 -4.39 1.21
N GLY A 39 20.30 -4.58 1.35
CA GLY A 39 21.22 -3.52 1.76
C GLY A 39 21.31 -2.37 0.74
N SER A 40 21.45 -2.69 -0.54
CA SER A 40 21.57 -1.66 -1.60
C SER A 40 20.26 -0.90 -1.83
N HIS A 41 19.11 -1.52 -1.55
CA HIS A 41 17.80 -0.90 -1.66
C HIS A 41 17.28 -0.39 -0.31
N LEU A 42 18.15 -0.19 0.69
CA LEU A 42 17.78 0.37 1.99
C LEU A 42 16.59 -0.35 2.69
N GLY A 43 16.46 -1.66 2.46
CA GLY A 43 15.37 -2.47 3.00
C GLY A 43 14.11 -2.57 2.12
N GLU A 44 14.11 -1.94 0.94
CA GLU A 44 12.95 -1.90 0.02
C GLU A 44 12.77 -3.16 -0.82
N PHE A 45 13.79 -4.03 -0.89
CA PHE A 45 13.70 -5.25 -1.68
C PHE A 45 12.98 -6.37 -0.91
N TRP A 46 11.67 -6.47 -1.12
CA TRP A 46 10.85 -7.60 -0.69
C TRP A 46 10.24 -8.27 -1.92
N PRO A 47 10.85 -9.33 -2.48
CA PRO A 47 10.46 -9.92 -3.77
C PRO A 47 9.04 -10.51 -3.78
N PHE A 48 8.38 -10.57 -2.61
CA PHE A 48 7.02 -11.09 -2.45
C PHE A 48 6.02 -10.07 -1.88
N SER A 49 6.40 -8.79 -1.71
CA SER A 49 5.49 -7.76 -1.20
C SER A 49 4.97 -6.88 -2.32
N ILE A 50 3.66 -6.95 -2.60
CA ILE A 50 2.96 -6.02 -3.51
C ILE A 50 2.78 -4.62 -2.91
N PHE A 51 3.06 -4.47 -1.61
CA PHE A 51 3.04 -3.19 -0.91
C PHE A 51 4.47 -2.87 -0.44
N PRO A 52 5.14 -1.84 -0.99
CA PRO A 52 6.39 -1.38 -0.37
C PRO A 52 6.07 -0.96 1.06
N MET A 53 6.65 -1.67 2.04
CA MET A 53 6.33 -1.50 3.46
C MET A 53 7.12 -0.36 4.12
N PHE A 54 8.07 0.25 3.43
CA PHE A 54 8.86 1.33 3.99
C PHE A 54 9.04 2.44 2.95
N SER A 55 9.09 3.68 3.43
CA SER A 55 9.49 4.86 2.67
C SER A 55 10.63 4.49 1.73
N LYS A 56 10.48 4.84 0.46
CA LYS A 56 11.50 4.75 -0.58
C LYS A 56 12.76 5.54 -0.17
N ALA A 57 13.61 5.02 0.72
CA ALA A 57 14.89 5.64 1.08
C ALA A 57 14.79 7.12 1.52
N GLY A 58 13.70 7.52 2.18
CA GLY A 58 13.44 8.92 2.53
C GLY A 58 12.61 9.71 1.51
N GLN A 59 12.31 9.13 0.35
CA GLN A 59 11.35 9.71 -0.58
C GLN A 59 9.94 9.67 0.00
N PRO A 60 9.09 10.64 -0.40
CA PRO A 60 7.70 10.67 0.01
C PRO A 60 6.97 9.38 -0.37
N TRP A 61 6.12 8.89 0.53
CA TRP A 61 5.16 7.82 0.26
C TRP A 61 3.75 8.35 0.43
N SER A 62 2.78 7.74 -0.25
CA SER A 62 1.36 8.07 -0.11
C SER A 62 0.50 6.84 0.18
N ARG A 63 -0.52 7.02 1.01
CA ARG A 63 -1.55 6.02 1.32
C ARG A 63 -2.92 6.67 1.38
N ALA A 64 -3.96 5.90 1.11
CA ALA A 64 -5.33 6.32 1.30
C ALA A 64 -5.78 5.92 2.71
N MET A 65 -6.51 6.80 3.38
CA MET A 65 -7.06 6.56 4.72
C MET A 65 -8.47 7.14 4.79
N VAL A 66 -9.32 6.57 5.63
CA VAL A 66 -10.63 7.15 5.96
C VAL A 66 -10.70 7.38 7.46
N VAL A 67 -11.09 8.57 7.87
CA VAL A 67 -11.28 8.94 9.28
C VAL A 67 -12.69 9.47 9.50
N GLU A 68 -13.24 9.19 10.67
CA GLU A 68 -14.53 9.72 11.09
C GLU A 68 -14.34 11.00 11.91
N VAL A 69 -15.10 12.05 11.57
CA VAL A 69 -15.08 13.35 12.25
C VAL A 69 -16.50 13.84 12.53
N PRO A 70 -16.73 14.52 13.67
CA PRO A 70 -18.02 15.11 13.97
C PRO A 70 -18.26 16.39 13.14
N LEU A 71 -19.44 16.49 12.54
CA LEU A 71 -19.99 17.70 11.95
C LEU A 71 -20.65 18.50 13.08
N SER A 72 -19.91 19.33 13.82
CA SER A 72 -20.52 20.13 14.89
C SER A 72 -21.37 21.29 14.34
N ASP A 73 -22.48 21.62 15.01
CA ASP A 73 -23.39 22.74 14.68
C ASP A 73 -22.71 24.13 14.72
N SER A 74 -21.46 24.21 15.21
CA SER A 74 -20.67 25.45 15.23
C SER A 74 -19.92 25.72 13.90
N TYR A 75 -20.00 24.80 12.95
CA TYR A 75 -19.46 24.94 11.60
C TYR A 75 -20.59 25.33 10.64
N SER A 76 -21.07 26.57 10.75
CA SER A 76 -21.99 27.18 9.78
C SER A 76 -21.38 27.35 8.38
N ASP A 77 -20.10 27.03 8.24
CA ASP A 77 -19.44 26.77 6.96
C ASP A 77 -18.51 25.52 7.10
N PRO A 78 -18.96 24.32 6.69
CA PRO A 78 -18.14 23.12 6.65
C PRO A 78 -16.89 23.26 5.75
N SER A 79 -16.83 24.32 4.92
CA SER A 79 -15.89 24.44 3.81
C SER A 79 -14.49 24.94 4.17
N ALA A 80 -14.24 25.41 5.38
CA ALA A 80 -12.93 26.00 5.73
C ALA A 80 -12.03 25.08 6.56
N MET A 81 -12.52 24.51 7.67
CA MET A 81 -11.68 23.72 8.59
C MET A 81 -11.64 22.21 8.27
N LEU A 82 -12.67 21.65 7.62
CA LEU A 82 -12.68 20.21 7.25
C LEU A 82 -11.61 19.85 6.21
N TRP A 83 -11.08 20.83 5.48
CA TRP A 83 -10.18 20.63 4.35
C TRP A 83 -8.74 21.03 4.62
N GLU A 84 -8.45 21.50 5.84
CA GLU A 84 -7.08 21.74 6.27
C GLU A 84 -6.31 20.41 6.36
N PRO A 85 -5.02 20.39 6.01
CA PRO A 85 -4.20 19.20 6.21
C PRO A 85 -4.20 18.77 7.68
N LEU A 86 -4.55 17.52 7.94
CA LEU A 86 -4.52 16.96 9.28
C LEU A 86 -3.13 16.41 9.57
N ASP A 87 -2.59 16.71 10.75
CA ASP A 87 -1.46 15.95 11.27
C ASP A 87 -1.96 14.56 11.65
N ILE A 88 -1.36 13.52 11.06
CA ILE A 88 -1.82 12.15 11.29
C ILE A 88 -1.22 11.64 12.59
N ASN A 89 -1.84 12.04 13.70
CA ASN A 89 -1.70 11.34 14.97
C ASN A 89 -2.79 10.27 15.06
N ILE A 90 -2.40 9.02 14.80
CA ILE A 90 -3.30 7.85 14.80
C ILE A 90 -4.07 7.63 16.11
N HIS A 91 -3.65 8.25 17.22
CA HIS A 91 -4.35 8.14 18.51
C HIS A 91 -5.52 9.12 18.64
N GLU A 92 -5.49 10.22 17.89
CA GLU A 92 -6.51 11.27 17.95
C GLU A 92 -7.55 11.10 16.83
N LEU A 93 -7.15 10.49 15.71
CA LEU A 93 -8.03 10.25 14.57
C LEU A 93 -8.73 8.89 14.66
N LYS A 94 -10.05 8.89 14.57
CA LYS A 94 -10.85 7.67 14.52
C LYS A 94 -10.81 7.07 13.11
N ALA A 95 -9.79 6.25 12.86
CA ALA A 95 -9.64 5.54 11.59
C ALA A 95 -10.77 4.52 11.37
N ILE A 96 -11.21 4.41 10.11
CA ILE A 96 -12.28 3.50 9.71
C ILE A 96 -11.69 2.26 9.04
N SER A 97 -12.14 1.08 9.46
CA SER A 97 -11.83 -0.18 8.78
C SER A 97 -12.59 -0.29 7.46
N LEU A 98 -11.84 -0.41 6.36
CA LEU A 98 -12.39 -0.63 5.01
C LEU A 98 -12.97 -2.05 4.85
N ASP A 99 -12.33 -3.06 5.46
CA ASP A 99 -12.76 -4.47 5.34
C ASP A 99 -14.14 -4.68 5.95
N GLU A 100 -14.38 -4.10 7.14
CA GLU A 100 -15.65 -4.21 7.86
C GLU A 100 -16.83 -3.60 7.08
N ARG A 101 -16.52 -2.77 6.07
CA ARG A 101 -17.49 -2.06 5.22
C ARG A 101 -17.52 -2.59 3.78
N GLY A 102 -16.86 -3.72 3.52
CA GLY A 102 -16.84 -4.36 2.21
C GLY A 102 -16.13 -3.56 1.12
N ILE A 103 -15.27 -2.60 1.49
CA ILE A 103 -14.53 -1.77 0.55
C ILE A 103 -13.23 -2.50 0.17
N ASP A 104 -13.02 -2.75 -1.12
CA ASP A 104 -11.77 -3.35 -1.58
C ASP A 104 -10.59 -2.39 -1.35
N LYS A 105 -9.63 -2.84 -0.53
CA LYS A 105 -8.46 -2.04 -0.15
C LYS A 105 -7.55 -1.69 -1.32
N ILE A 106 -7.42 -2.58 -2.29
CA ILE A 106 -6.50 -2.40 -3.42
C ILE A 106 -7.09 -1.35 -4.35
N ASP A 107 -8.36 -1.51 -4.71
CA ASP A 107 -9.09 -0.56 -5.53
C ASP A 107 -9.14 0.79 -4.84
N PHE A 108 -9.50 0.85 -3.56
CA PHE A 108 -9.54 2.11 -2.81
C PHE A 108 -8.18 2.81 -2.77
N SER A 109 -7.11 2.07 -2.46
CA SER A 109 -5.76 2.62 -2.41
C SER A 109 -5.28 3.11 -3.77
N ASN A 110 -5.60 2.40 -4.85
CA ASN A 110 -5.28 2.82 -6.20
C ASN A 110 -6.07 4.07 -6.58
N TYR A 111 -7.37 4.06 -6.31
CA TYR A 111 -8.29 5.12 -6.69
C TYR A 111 -7.94 6.44 -5.98
N VAL A 112 -7.74 6.44 -4.67
CA VAL A 112 -7.39 7.65 -3.92
C VAL A 112 -5.91 8.00 -4.04
N GLY A 113 -5.03 6.99 -4.01
CA GLY A 113 -3.57 7.20 -3.97
C GLY A 113 -2.98 7.66 -5.29
N LYS A 114 -3.47 7.13 -6.42
CA LYS A 114 -2.94 7.40 -7.77
C LYS A 114 -3.69 8.48 -8.54
N THR A 115 -4.87 8.89 -8.07
CA THR A 115 -5.61 9.97 -8.74
C THR A 115 -4.90 11.30 -8.54
N GLU A 116 -4.50 11.90 -9.67
CA GLU A 116 -3.91 13.24 -9.74
C GLU A 116 -4.97 14.31 -10.00
N ARG A 117 -5.95 14.02 -10.85
CA ARG A 117 -7.06 14.92 -11.19
C ARG A 117 -8.37 14.44 -10.58
N TRP A 118 -8.94 15.27 -9.73
CA TRP A 118 -10.18 14.98 -9.01
C TRP A 118 -11.37 15.63 -9.72
N THR A 119 -12.00 14.88 -10.63
CA THR A 119 -13.17 15.34 -11.37
C THR A 119 -14.47 14.86 -10.70
N PRO A 120 -15.65 15.43 -11.02
CA PRO A 120 -16.93 14.97 -10.51
C PRO A 120 -17.18 13.46 -10.75
N GLU A 121 -16.68 12.91 -11.85
CA GLU A 121 -16.79 11.48 -12.16
C GLU A 121 -15.98 10.62 -11.18
N VAL A 122 -14.81 11.10 -10.76
CA VAL A 122 -13.99 10.44 -9.74
C VAL A 122 -14.72 10.43 -8.40
N VAL A 123 -15.33 11.55 -8.02
CA VAL A 123 -16.10 11.66 -6.78
C VAL A 123 -17.31 10.71 -6.81
N SER A 124 -18.00 10.62 -7.94
CA SER A 124 -19.08 9.65 -8.15
C SER A 124 -18.59 8.21 -8.01
N GLY A 125 -17.38 7.91 -8.49
CA GLY A 125 -16.73 6.61 -8.30
C GLY A 125 -16.51 6.27 -6.82
N ILE A 126 -15.99 7.21 -6.04
CA ILE A 126 -15.83 7.01 -4.58
C ILE A 126 -17.18 6.77 -3.90
N SER A 127 -18.21 7.54 -4.27
CA SER A 127 -19.56 7.36 -3.74
C SER A 127 -20.12 5.95 -4.00
N LYS A 128 -19.69 5.28 -5.08
CA LYS A 128 -20.08 3.90 -5.41
C LYS A 128 -19.22 2.87 -4.68
N MET A 129 -17.94 3.17 -4.46
CA MET A 129 -17.00 2.30 -3.76
C MET A 129 -17.26 2.23 -2.26
N ILE A 130 -17.81 3.29 -1.67
CA ILE A 130 -18.20 3.36 -0.26
C ILE A 130 -19.72 3.23 -0.23
N PRO A 131 -20.29 2.01 -0.11
CA PRO A 131 -21.74 1.82 -0.10
C PRO A 131 -22.38 2.33 1.20
N ASP A 132 -21.65 2.23 2.31
CA ASP A 132 -22.12 2.67 3.61
C ASP A 132 -22.04 4.19 3.78
N ARG A 133 -22.79 4.70 4.76
CA ARG A 133 -22.84 6.13 5.09
C ARG A 133 -22.60 6.33 6.59
N PRO A 134 -21.95 7.43 6.99
CA PRO A 134 -21.84 7.79 8.40
C PRO A 134 -23.22 8.08 9.01
N GLU A 135 -23.28 8.05 10.34
CA GLU A 135 -24.43 8.54 11.09
C GLU A 135 -24.67 10.04 10.85
N GLN A 136 -25.90 10.50 11.11
CA GLN A 136 -26.21 11.93 11.03
C GLN A 136 -25.32 12.74 11.99
N GLY A 137 -24.80 13.88 11.53
CA GLY A 137 -23.85 14.69 12.30
C GLY A 137 -22.41 14.16 12.28
N MET A 138 -22.10 13.14 11.48
CA MET A 138 -20.74 12.64 11.25
C MET A 138 -20.36 12.74 9.78
N ALA A 139 -19.06 12.86 9.52
CA ALA A 139 -18.48 12.75 8.18
C ALA A 139 -17.33 11.76 8.18
N TRP A 140 -17.20 11.04 7.08
CA TRP A 140 -16.03 10.23 6.77
C TRP A 140 -15.16 11.00 5.78
N LEU A 141 -13.98 11.42 6.24
CA LEU A 141 -13.00 12.10 5.40
C LEU A 141 -12.09 11.07 4.73
N VAL A 142 -12.10 11.07 3.41
CA VAL A 142 -11.14 10.35 2.58
C VAL A 142 -9.88 11.19 2.48
N LEU A 143 -8.80 10.69 3.08
CA LEU A 143 -7.52 11.36 3.16
C LEU A 143 -6.51 10.73 2.20
N LYS A 144 -5.74 11.57 1.52
CA LYS A 144 -4.46 11.19 0.92
C LYS A 144 -3.37 11.49 1.93
N VAL A 145 -2.91 10.46 2.64
CA VAL A 145 -1.84 10.56 3.62
C VAL A 145 -0.50 10.52 2.91
N VAL A 146 0.35 11.50 3.19
CA VAL A 146 1.69 11.61 2.64
C VAL A 146 2.69 11.66 3.78
N GLY A 147 3.58 10.67 3.85
CA GLY A 147 4.72 10.69 4.74
C GLY A 147 5.95 11.22 4.02
N ARG A 148 6.68 12.14 4.66
CA ARG A 148 7.95 12.69 4.16
C ARG A 148 9.01 12.61 5.25
N MET A 149 10.25 12.44 4.84
CA MET A 149 11.41 12.54 5.73
C MET A 149 12.17 13.82 5.37
N ASP A 150 12.30 14.74 6.33
CA ASP A 150 13.13 15.93 6.20
C ASP A 150 14.17 15.95 7.33
N LYS A 151 15.45 16.01 6.98
CA LYS A 151 16.58 16.08 7.93
C LYS A 151 16.50 15.07 9.08
N GLY A 152 16.07 13.84 8.79
CA GLY A 152 15.95 12.76 9.79
C GLY A 152 14.69 12.82 10.66
N THR A 153 13.81 13.80 10.45
CA THR A 153 12.49 13.88 11.06
C THR A 153 11.43 13.39 10.08
N VAL A 154 10.52 12.53 10.56
CA VAL A 154 9.39 12.04 9.76
C VAL A 154 8.17 12.92 10.04
N SER A 155 7.56 13.46 8.99
CA SER A 155 6.28 14.18 9.06
C SER A 155 5.24 13.41 8.26
N VAL A 156 4.03 13.24 8.82
CA VAL A 156 2.92 12.54 8.15
C VAL A 156 1.71 13.47 8.12
N GLN A 157 1.25 13.83 6.93
CA GLN A 157 0.11 14.73 6.76
C GLN A 157 -0.98 14.05 5.95
N GLY A 158 -2.24 14.20 6.39
CA GLY A 158 -3.42 13.76 5.67
C GLY A 158 -4.07 14.92 4.96
N GLN A 159 -4.06 14.91 3.63
CA GLN A 159 -4.83 15.88 2.85
C GLN A 159 -6.26 15.38 2.67
N PRO A 160 -7.29 16.12 3.12
CA PRO A 160 -8.67 15.80 2.84
C PRO A 160 -8.98 15.94 1.35
N MET A 161 -9.49 14.87 0.75
CA MET A 161 -9.83 14.82 -0.67
C MET A 161 -11.34 14.86 -0.88
N VAL A 162 -12.07 14.05 -0.12
CA VAL A 162 -13.53 13.89 -0.22
C VAL A 162 -14.12 13.73 1.18
N ALA A 163 -15.27 14.34 1.42
CA ALA A 163 -16.08 14.12 2.61
C ALA A 163 -17.34 13.35 2.22
N VAL A 164 -17.54 12.19 2.84
CA VAL A 164 -18.78 11.41 2.74
C VAL A 164 -19.61 11.72 3.98
N THR A 165 -20.83 12.18 3.80
CA THR A 165 -21.82 12.44 4.87
C THR A 165 -22.98 11.47 4.74
N ALA A 166 -23.97 11.54 5.64
CA ALA A 166 -25.16 10.70 5.56
C ALA A 166 -25.89 10.85 4.21
N ASP A 167 -25.94 12.08 3.69
CA ASP A 167 -26.79 12.43 2.55
C ASP A 167 -26.01 12.68 1.25
N THR A 168 -24.75 13.10 1.35
CA THR A 168 -24.00 13.59 0.20
C THR A 168 -22.50 13.27 0.26
N VAL A 169 -21.84 13.38 -0.89
CA VAL A 169 -20.40 13.27 -1.06
C VAL A 169 -19.88 14.59 -1.64
N VAL A 170 -18.97 15.23 -0.92
CA VAL A 170 -18.44 16.57 -1.25
C VAL A 170 -16.95 16.47 -1.57
N LEU A 171 -16.52 17.13 -2.64
CA LEU A 171 -15.11 17.25 -3.01
C LEU A 171 -14.44 18.37 -2.20
N SER A 172 -13.19 18.17 -1.82
CA SER A 172 -12.37 19.23 -1.23
C SER A 172 -12.25 20.45 -2.15
N PRO A 173 -12.53 21.67 -1.66
CA PRO A 173 -12.36 22.90 -2.44
C PRO A 173 -10.92 23.09 -2.95
N ASN A 174 -9.94 22.57 -2.23
CA ASN A 174 -8.52 22.64 -2.60
C ASN A 174 -8.14 21.81 -3.83
N LEU A 175 -9.09 21.03 -4.36
CA LEU A 175 -8.89 20.16 -5.52
C LEU A 175 -9.53 20.70 -6.80
N TYR A 176 -10.31 21.79 -6.72
CA TYR A 176 -10.67 22.51 -7.93
C TYR A 176 -9.38 23.04 -8.56
N PRO A 177 -9.13 22.79 -9.86
CA PRO A 177 -8.06 23.52 -10.53
C PRO A 177 -8.36 24.99 -10.30
N MET A 178 -7.36 25.77 -9.87
CA MET A 178 -7.44 27.21 -10.09
C MET A 178 -7.74 27.36 -11.58
N GLU A 179 -8.95 27.77 -11.92
CA GLU A 179 -9.25 28.24 -13.27
C GLU A 179 -8.14 29.20 -13.65
N ASP A 180 -7.59 29.01 -14.85
CA ASP A 180 -6.60 29.87 -15.46
C ASP A 180 -6.90 31.33 -15.11
N ASN A 181 -6.06 31.92 -14.26
CA ASN A 181 -6.09 33.34 -14.00
C ASN A 181 -5.69 34.02 -15.32
N PRO A 182 -6.60 34.75 -16.00
CA PRO A 182 -6.29 35.40 -17.27
C PRO A 182 -5.21 36.47 -17.15
#